data_AF-A0A803MHC8-F1
#
_entry.id   AF-A0A803MHC8-F1
#
_cell.length_a   1.000
_cell.length_b   1.000
_cell.length_c   1.000
_cell.angle_alpha   90.00
_cell.angle_beta   90.00
_cell.angle_gamma   90.00
#
_symmetry.space_group_name_H-M   'P 1'
#
loop_
_entity.id
_entity.type
_entity.pdbx_description
1 polymer ?
#
loop_
_entity_poly.entity_id
_entity_poly.type
_entity_poly.pdbx_seq_one_letter_code
_entity_poly.pdbx_strand_id
1 'polypeptide(L)'
;MLIGVESPFKPITNRTIAWEWQRCSELIFPIGCENDTMLPARPFNFVKFKESCRSRFGISPNPHTPISFFKSKNLVESLTRFGGNIIFSNGLRDPFSSGGILDDLSDTIVVLTTTKGM
;
A
#
# COMPACT_ATOMS: atom_id res chain seq x y z
N MET A 1 3.72 24.18 10.01
CA MET A 1 3.02 23.30 10.97
C MET A 1 2.85 21.94 10.29
N LEU A 2 3.78 21.03 10.54
CA LEU A 2 3.68 19.66 10.04
C LEU A 2 2.51 19.02 10.78
N ILE A 3 1.44 18.64 10.07
CA ILE A 3 0.48 17.70 10.66
C ILE A 3 1.15 16.33 10.59
N GLY A 4 2.21 16.16 11.39
CA GLY A 4 2.63 14.86 11.84
C GLY A 4 1.42 14.29 12.55
N VAL A 5 0.91 13.17 12.05
CA VAL A 5 -0.02 12.38 12.85
C VAL A 5 0.85 11.85 13.97
N GLU A 6 0.83 12.52 15.13
CA GLU A 6 1.38 11.94 16.36
C GLU A 6 0.64 10.62 16.57
N SER A 7 1.35 9.53 16.32
CA SER A 7 0.85 8.21 16.61
C SER A 7 0.59 8.13 18.11
N PRO A 8 -0.62 7.77 18.58
CA PRO A 8 -0.93 7.64 20.00
C PRO A 8 -0.19 6.47 20.68
N PHE A 9 0.62 5.72 19.93
CA PHE A 9 1.42 4.62 20.43
C PHE A 9 2.83 5.12 20.78
N LYS A 10 3.19 4.99 22.08
CA LYS A 10 4.48 5.24 22.77
C LYS A 10 5.75 4.93 21.93
N PRO A 11 6.92 5.51 22.29
CA PRO A 11 7.88 6.17 21.40
C PRO A 11 8.37 5.31 20.24
N ILE A 12 8.84 5.96 19.17
CA ILE A 12 9.29 5.37 17.90
C ILE A 12 10.09 4.07 18.17
N THR A 13 9.42 2.93 18.00
CA THR A 13 10.08 1.63 18.08
C THR A 13 10.88 1.40 16.79
N ASN A 14 11.94 0.60 16.83
CA ASN A 14 12.70 0.23 15.62
C ASN A 14 11.80 -0.31 14.49
N ARG A 15 10.68 -0.96 14.84
CA ARG A 15 9.69 -1.46 13.87
C ARG A 15 8.98 -0.34 13.11
N THR A 16 8.64 0.75 13.79
CA THR A 16 8.00 1.91 13.17
C THR A 16 8.95 2.59 12.17
N ILE A 17 10.24 2.70 12.51
CA ILE A 17 11.27 3.26 11.61
C ILE A 17 11.45 2.39 10.38
N ALA A 18 11.56 1.07 10.54
CA ALA A 18 11.73 0.15 9.42
C ALA A 18 10.58 0.26 8.41
N TRP A 19 9.35 0.34 8.91
CA TRP A 19 8.17 0.52 8.05
C TRP A 19 8.14 1.88 7.35
N GLU A 20 8.45 2.96 8.08
CA GLU A 20 8.55 4.29 7.49
C GLU A 20 9.62 4.38 6.39
N TRP A 21 10.75 3.72 6.61
CA TRP A 21 11.82 3.60 5.64
C TRP A 21 11.36 2.82 4.40
N GLN A 22 10.74 1.64 4.57
CA GLN A 22 10.21 0.83 3.46
C GLN A 22 9.20 1.60 2.60
N ARG A 23 8.33 2.41 3.23
CA ARG A 23 7.40 3.26 2.48
C ARG A 23 8.10 4.35 1.67
N CYS A 24 9.21 4.88 2.17
CA CYS A 24 10.01 5.90 1.50
C CYS A 24 10.91 5.34 0.40
N SER A 25 11.21 4.04 0.39
CA SER A 25 12.08 3.39 -0.59
C SER A 25 11.32 2.60 -1.65
N GLU A 26 10.44 1.69 -1.22
CA GLU A 26 9.91 0.60 -2.06
C GLU A 26 8.38 0.55 -2.12
N LEU A 27 7.71 0.75 -0.97
CA LEU A 27 6.28 0.49 -0.81
C LEU A 27 5.47 1.79 -0.69
N ILE A 28 5.37 2.52 -1.81
CA ILE A 28 4.63 3.79 -1.86
C ILE A 28 3.13 3.51 -1.97
N PHE A 29 2.40 3.75 -0.88
CA PHE A 29 0.94 3.69 -0.85
C PHE A 29 0.33 5.11 -0.97
N PRO A 30 -0.27 5.48 -2.12
CA PRO A 30 -0.85 6.81 -2.33
C PRO A 30 -2.24 6.93 -1.69
N ILE A 31 -2.32 6.75 -0.37
CA ILE A 31 -3.58 6.76 0.37
C ILE A 31 -3.82 8.17 0.92
N GLY A 32 -5.02 8.70 0.68
CA GLY A 32 -5.50 9.99 1.19
C GLY A 32 -7.00 9.93 1.48
N CYS A 33 -7.52 11.00 2.07
CA CYS A 33 -8.95 11.19 2.32
C CYS A 33 -9.49 12.24 1.37
N GLU A 34 -10.51 11.89 0.59
CA GLU A 34 -11.21 12.81 -0.30
C GLU A 34 -12.48 13.36 0.37
N ASN A 35 -13.17 14.29 -0.30
CA ASN A 35 -14.37 14.96 0.23
C ASN A 35 -15.58 14.03 0.44
N ASP A 36 -15.55 12.83 -0.15
CA ASP A 36 -16.58 11.79 -0.03
C ASP A 36 -16.35 10.86 1.18
N THR A 37 -15.23 11.04 1.89
CA THR A 37 -14.94 10.32 3.13
C THR A 37 -15.50 11.06 4.34
N MET A 38 -15.69 10.34 5.45
CA MET A 38 -16.11 10.93 6.74
C MET A 38 -14.98 11.69 7.46
N LEU A 39 -13.76 11.71 6.88
CA LEU A 39 -12.59 12.37 7.44
C LEU A 39 -12.35 13.71 6.71
N PRO A 40 -11.73 14.70 7.38
CA PRO A 40 -11.33 15.94 6.71
C PRO A 40 -10.46 15.65 5.48
N ALA A 41 -10.73 16.36 4.39
CA ALA A 41 -10.02 16.18 3.13
C ALA A 41 -8.50 16.34 3.33
N ARG A 42 -7.79 15.27 3.01
CA ARG A 42 -6.33 15.18 3.05
C ARG A 42 -5.88 14.26 1.91
N PRO A 43 -5.98 14.73 0.65
CA PRO A 43 -5.56 13.97 -0.51
C PRO A 43 -4.06 13.66 -0.44
N PHE A 44 -3.65 12.54 -1.04
CA PHE A 44 -2.24 12.17 -1.10
C PHE A 44 -1.45 13.18 -1.95
N ASN A 45 -0.35 13.70 -1.41
CA ASN A 45 0.52 14.65 -2.12
C ASN A 45 1.94 14.08 -2.22
N PHE A 46 2.32 13.67 -3.43
CA PHE A 46 3.62 13.03 -3.67
C PHE A 46 4.82 13.95 -3.42
N VAL A 47 4.69 15.27 -3.67
CA VAL A 47 5.77 16.24 -3.41
C VAL A 47 6.04 16.32 -1.91
N LYS A 48 5.00 16.51 -1.09
CA LYS A 48 5.12 16.54 0.38
C LYS A 48 5.63 15.22 0.93
N PHE A 49 5.18 14.10 0.36
CA PHE A 49 5.66 12.76 0.73
C PHE A 49 7.17 12.62 0.47
N LYS A 50 7.63 13.01 -0.72
CA LYS A 50 9.05 13.00 -1.10
C LYS A 50 9.91 13.89 -0.20
N GLU A 51 9.45 15.09 0.10
CA GLU A 51 10.12 16.00 1.03
C GLU A 51 10.25 15.40 2.44
N SER A 52 9.19 14.78 2.95
CA SER A 52 9.20 14.08 4.24
C SER A 52 10.20 12.91 4.26
N CYS A 53 10.27 12.12 3.19
CA CYS A 53 11.24 11.03 3.07
C CYS A 53 12.68 11.53 3.00
N ARG A 54 12.93 12.59 2.23
CA ARG A 54 14.25 13.22 2.14
C ARG A 54 14.70 13.77 3.49
N SER A 55 13.80 14.41 4.22
CA SER A 55 14.11 14.97 5.54
C SER A 55 14.38 13.92 6.62
N ARG A 56 13.69 12.78 6.59
CA ARG A 56 13.82 11.73 7.62
C ARG A 56 14.96 10.75 7.34
N PHE A 57 15.15 10.38 6.08
CA PHE A 57 16.04 9.28 5.70
C PHE A 57 17.05 9.64 4.59
N GLY A 58 17.03 10.87 4.07
CA GLY A 58 17.87 11.25 2.92
C GLY A 58 17.46 10.62 1.60
N ILE A 59 16.30 9.95 1.55
CA ILE A 59 15.82 9.20 0.37
C ILE A 59 14.87 10.07 -0.44
N SER A 60 15.06 10.07 -1.77
CA SER A 60 14.09 10.63 -2.71
C SER A 60 13.29 9.49 -3.35
N PRO A 61 12.06 9.19 -2.88
CA PRO A 61 11.22 8.16 -3.49
C PRO A 61 11.03 8.41 -4.98
N ASN A 62 11.19 7.34 -5.77
CA ASN A 62 10.83 7.29 -7.17
C ASN A 62 9.34 6.87 -7.25
N PRO A 63 8.46 7.52 -8.05
CA PRO A 63 7.02 7.25 -8.13
C PRO A 63 6.60 5.84 -8.61
N HIS A 64 7.50 4.86 -8.56
CA HIS A 64 7.21 3.46 -8.79
C HIS A 64 6.27 2.92 -7.70
N THR A 65 5.18 2.28 -8.12
CA THR A 65 4.26 1.56 -7.23
C THR A 65 4.91 0.32 -6.63
N PRO A 66 4.38 -0.24 -5.53
CA PRO A 66 4.80 -1.55 -5.01
C PRO A 66 4.81 -2.65 -6.09
N ILE A 67 3.96 -2.54 -7.10
CA ILE A 67 3.89 -3.48 -8.24
C ILE A 67 5.14 -3.38 -9.13
N SER A 68 5.64 -2.16 -9.36
CA SER A 68 6.89 -1.96 -10.10
C SER A 68 8.13 -2.40 -9.32
N PHE A 69 8.08 -2.52 -7.99
CA PHE A 69 9.16 -3.14 -7.21
C PHE A 69 9.39 -4.59 -7.63
N PHE A 70 8.32 -5.35 -7.91
CA PHE A 70 8.41 -6.71 -8.44
C PHE A 70 8.88 -6.76 -9.91
N LYS A 71 9.27 -5.63 -10.51
CA LYS A 71 9.65 -5.48 -11.92
C LYS A 71 8.61 -6.01 -12.91
N SER A 72 7.38 -6.24 -12.44
CA SER A 72 6.27 -6.65 -13.28
C SER A 72 5.77 -5.42 -14.02
N LYS A 73 5.82 -5.43 -15.35
CA LYS A 73 5.12 -4.43 -16.17
C LYS A 73 3.60 -4.58 -16.02
N ASN A 74 3.16 -5.81 -15.73
CA ASN A 74 1.79 -6.18 -15.44
C ASN A 74 1.79 -7.34 -14.43
N LEU A 75 1.26 -7.09 -13.23
CA LEU A 75 1.18 -8.06 -12.15
C LEU A 75 0.35 -9.28 -12.56
N VAL A 76 -0.81 -9.05 -13.18
CA VAL A 76 -1.72 -10.11 -13.62
C VAL A 76 -1.03 -10.99 -14.65
N GLU A 77 -0.39 -10.40 -15.67
CA GLU A 77 0.35 -11.17 -16.68
C GLU A 77 1.48 -12.00 -16.06
N SER A 78 2.19 -11.43 -15.08
CA SER A 78 3.29 -12.12 -14.39
C SER A 78 2.77 -13.29 -13.55
N LEU A 79 1.68 -13.08 -12.81
CA LEU A 79 1.03 -14.12 -12.00
C LEU A 79 0.44 -15.22 -12.89
N THR A 80 -0.27 -14.88 -13.96
CA THR A 80 -0.87 -15.88 -14.86
C THR A 80 0.19 -16.69 -15.62
N ARG A 81 1.35 -16.10 -15.99
CA ARG A 81 2.40 -16.82 -16.73
C ARG A 81 3.34 -17.64 -15.86
N PHE A 82 3.66 -17.17 -14.66
CA PHE A 82 4.73 -17.73 -13.84
C PHE A 82 4.30 -18.12 -12.42
N GLY A 83 3.14 -17.66 -11.97
CA GLY A 83 2.56 -18.01 -10.68
C GLY A 83 1.73 -19.29 -10.75
N GLY A 84 1.46 -19.86 -9.58
CA GLY A 84 0.57 -21.00 -9.42
C GLY A 84 0.39 -21.34 -7.95
N ASN A 85 -0.73 -21.96 -7.61
CA ASN A 85 -1.11 -22.39 -6.26
C ASN A 85 -1.15 -21.23 -5.24
N ILE A 86 -1.80 -20.12 -5.60
CA ILE A 86 -1.96 -18.94 -4.76
C ILE A 86 -3.44 -18.72 -4.48
N ILE A 87 -3.77 -18.46 -3.21
CA ILE A 87 -5.12 -18.03 -2.81
C ILE A 87 -5.03 -16.59 -2.33
N PHE A 88 -5.74 -15.68 -3.00
CA PHE A 88 -5.91 -14.30 -2.57
C PHE A 88 -7.21 -14.18 -1.77
N SER A 89 -7.10 -14.05 -0.46
CA SER A 89 -8.26 -13.92 0.41
C SER A 89 -8.51 -12.46 0.81
N ASN A 90 -9.72 -11.95 0.60
CA ASN A 90 -10.07 -10.55 0.85
C ASN A 90 -11.39 -10.42 1.63
N GLY A 91 -11.39 -9.62 2.69
CA GLY A 91 -12.62 -9.21 3.36
C GLY A 91 -13.15 -7.91 2.76
N LEU A 92 -14.41 -7.85 2.33
CA LEU A 92 -15.00 -6.64 1.72
C LEU A 92 -15.16 -5.45 2.68
N ARG A 93 -14.92 -5.67 3.99
CA ARG A 93 -14.87 -4.61 5.00
C ARG A 93 -13.45 -4.14 5.32
N ASP A 94 -12.43 -4.82 4.81
CA ASP A 94 -11.05 -4.38 4.93
C ASP A 94 -10.77 -3.32 3.86
N PRO A 95 -10.38 -2.07 4.22
CA PRO A 95 -10.04 -1.06 3.24
C PRO A 95 -8.92 -1.48 2.27
N PHE A 96 -8.01 -2.38 2.69
CA PHE A 96 -6.93 -2.87 1.83
C PHE A 96 -7.39 -3.84 0.75
N SER A 97 -8.60 -4.42 0.87
CA SER A 97 -9.16 -5.32 -0.15
C SER A 97 -9.26 -4.66 -1.53
N SER A 98 -9.47 -3.34 -1.57
CA SER A 98 -9.52 -2.54 -2.81
C SER A 98 -8.22 -2.54 -3.61
N GLY A 99 -7.08 -2.81 -2.96
CA GLY A 99 -5.77 -2.91 -3.60
C GLY A 99 -5.32 -4.34 -3.91
N GLY A 100 -6.15 -5.35 -3.59
CA GLY A 100 -5.87 -6.77 -3.80
C GLY A 100 -6.28 -7.28 -5.18
N ILE A 101 -6.10 -8.59 -5.40
CA ILE A 101 -6.67 -9.33 -6.53
C ILE A 101 -8.07 -9.81 -6.13
N LEU A 102 -9.10 -9.42 -6.89
CA LEU A 102 -10.51 -9.65 -6.56
C LEU A 102 -11.19 -10.68 -7.46
N ASP A 103 -10.54 -11.08 -8.54
CA ASP A 103 -11.01 -12.10 -9.49
C ASP A 103 -9.96 -13.20 -9.67
N ASP A 104 -10.42 -14.43 -9.91
CA ASP A 104 -9.55 -15.56 -10.23
C ASP A 104 -8.69 -15.26 -11.46
N LEU A 105 -7.39 -15.55 -11.38
CA LEU A 105 -6.45 -15.33 -12.48
C LEU A 105 -6.13 -16.62 -13.26
N SER A 106 -6.37 -17.79 -12.65
CA SER A 106 -6.27 -19.13 -13.25
C SER A 106 -6.90 -20.18 -12.33
N ASP A 107 -6.97 -21.44 -12.78
CA ASP A 107 -7.46 -22.58 -11.98
C ASP A 107 -6.67 -22.80 -10.67
N THR A 108 -5.45 -22.24 -10.56
CA THR A 108 -4.59 -22.38 -9.38
C THR A 108 -4.27 -21.05 -8.69
N ILE A 109 -4.75 -19.94 -9.24
CA ILE A 109 -4.62 -18.60 -8.65
C ILE A 109 -6.03 -18.06 -8.46
N VAL A 110 -6.59 -18.37 -7.30
CA VAL A 110 -8.01 -18.17 -6.99
C VAL A 110 -8.20 -17.12 -5.89
N VAL A 111 -9.39 -16.56 -5.84
CA VAL A 111 -9.79 -15.51 -4.91
C VAL A 111 -10.90 -16.02 -3.99
N LEU A 112 -10.74 -15.73 -2.70
CA LEU A 112 -11.79 -15.95 -1.70
C LEU A 112 -12.22 -14.61 -1.13
N THR A 113 -13.47 -14.22 -1.33
CA THR A 113 -14.03 -12.99 -0.75
C THR A 113 -15.01 -13.26 0.37
N THR A 114 -14.96 -12.45 1.43
CA THR A 114 -15.92 -12.52 2.53
C THR A 114 -16.64 -11.17 2.70
N THR A 115 -17.96 -11.19 2.79
CA THR A 115 -18.77 -9.95 2.84
C THR A 115 -18.72 -9.22 4.18
N LYS A 116 -18.42 -9.93 5.27
CA LYS A 116 -18.47 -9.38 6.64
C LYS A 116 -17.09 -9.15 7.27
N GLY A 117 -16.00 -9.44 6.54
CA GLY A 117 -14.64 -9.45 7.06
C GLY A 117 -14.06 -10.87 7.10
N MET A 118 -12.73 -10.97 7.15
CA MET A 118 -12.03 -12.22 7.44
C MET A 118 -11.75 -12.35 8.93
#